data_AF-A0A0F7ND33-F1
#
_entry.id   AF-A0A0F7ND33-F1
#
_cell.length_a   1.000
_cell.length_b   1.000
_cell.length_c   1.000
_cell.angle_alpha   90.00
_cell.angle_beta   90.00
_cell.angle_gamma   90.00
#
_symmetry.space_group_name_H-M   'P 1'
#
loop_
_entity.id
_entity.type
_entity.pdbx_description
1 polymer ?
#
loop_
_entity_poly.entity_id
_entity_poly.type
_entity_poly.pdbx_seq_one_letter_code
_entity_poly.pdbx_strand_id
1 'polypeptide(L)'
;MTSSTRQSAEELLDLLTTEFGATEGSTAETPFDMMEFDSLVLVEVAVELSRRFGTEVPHEEVQEAGNVTGTVELLKSKGVAV
;
A
#
# COMPACT_ATOMS: atom_id res chain seq x y z
N MET A 1 -5.28 -1.40 -20.15
CA MET A 1 -5.62 -0.79 -18.84
C MET A 1 -5.09 -1.59 -17.64
N THR A 2 -4.25 -2.61 -17.83
CA THR A 2 -3.63 -3.37 -16.72
C THR A 2 -2.25 -2.85 -16.31
N SER A 3 -1.62 -1.98 -17.11
CA SER A 3 -0.28 -1.45 -16.84
C SER A 3 -0.25 -0.44 -15.68
N SER A 4 -1.31 0.37 -15.52
CA SER A 4 -1.31 1.42 -14.49
C SER A 4 -1.32 0.85 -13.08
N THR A 5 -2.16 -0.14 -12.76
CA THR A 5 -2.20 -0.72 -11.40
C THR A 5 -0.89 -1.38 -11.00
N ARG A 6 -0.23 -2.08 -11.92
CA ARG A 6 1.08 -2.68 -11.64
C ARG A 6 2.14 -1.61 -11.36
N GLN A 7 2.20 -0.57 -12.18
CA GLN A 7 3.13 0.54 -11.99
C GLN A 7 2.90 1.26 -10.65
N SER A 8 1.64 1.59 -10.32
CA SER A 8 1.30 2.19 -9.03
C SER A 8 1.73 1.30 -7.87
N ALA A 9 1.51 -0.01 -7.99
CA ALA A 9 1.83 -0.95 -6.92
C ALA A 9 3.34 -1.14 -6.74
N GLU A 10 4.12 -1.06 -7.82
CA GLU A 10 5.58 -1.03 -7.76
C GLU A 10 6.09 0.25 -7.09
N GLU A 11 5.54 1.43 -7.42
CA GLU A 11 5.92 2.69 -6.74
C GLU A 11 5.52 2.72 -5.27
N LEU A 12 4.36 2.17 -4.94
CA LEU A 12 3.86 2.09 -3.57
C LEU A 12 4.70 1.08 -2.77
N LEU A 13 5.11 -0.03 -3.38
CA LEU A 13 6.05 -0.98 -2.78
C LEU A 13 7.43 -0.36 -2.55
N ASP A 14 7.96 0.42 -3.49
CA ASP A 14 9.24 1.11 -3.36
C ASP A 14 9.21 2.14 -2.22
N LEU A 15 8.12 2.91 -2.12
CA LEU A 15 7.86 3.80 -0.99
C LEU A 15 7.82 3.02 0.33
N LEU A 16 7.07 1.92 0.36
CA LEU A 16 6.92 1.10 1.55
C LEU A 16 8.24 0.50 2.00
N THR A 17 9.07 0.07 1.05
CA THR A 17 10.41 -0.45 1.29
C THR A 17 11.34 0.65 1.80
N THR A 18 11.27 1.84 1.23
CA THR A 18 12.13 2.98 1.59
C THR A 18 11.80 3.57 2.95
N GLU A 19 10.51 3.79 3.23
CA GLU A 19 10.05 4.47 4.44
C GLU A 19 9.87 3.50 5.62
N PHE A 20 9.41 2.28 5.36
CA PHE A 20 9.03 1.30 6.39
C PHE A 20 9.94 0.06 6.44
N GLY A 21 10.91 -0.07 5.52
CA GLY A 21 11.88 -1.15 5.56
C GLY A 21 11.30 -2.52 5.24
N ALA A 22 10.34 -2.61 4.31
CA ALA A 22 9.78 -3.87 3.84
C ALA A 22 10.88 -4.88 3.45
N THR A 23 10.65 -6.17 3.74
CA THR A 23 11.62 -7.24 3.44
C THR A 23 12.06 -7.21 1.98
N GLU A 24 13.38 -7.15 1.74
CA GLU A 24 13.98 -7.14 0.41
C GLU A 24 13.54 -8.39 -0.38
N GLY A 25 12.92 -8.18 -1.55
CA GLY A 25 12.36 -9.25 -2.39
C GLY A 25 10.84 -9.45 -2.25
N SER A 26 10.17 -8.66 -1.41
CA SER A 26 8.71 -8.56 -1.41
C SER A 26 8.21 -8.00 -2.73
N THR A 27 7.02 -8.42 -3.15
CA THR A 27 6.34 -7.96 -4.38
C THR A 27 5.05 -7.24 -4.03
N ALA A 28 4.46 -6.53 -4.98
CA ALA A 28 3.17 -5.86 -4.78
C ALA A 28 2.00 -6.84 -4.47
N GLU A 29 2.20 -8.13 -4.75
CA GLU A 29 1.24 -9.20 -4.49
C GLU A 29 1.55 -9.91 -3.15
N THR A 30 2.70 -9.62 -2.56
CA THR A 30 3.12 -10.21 -1.29
C THR A 30 2.19 -9.68 -0.17
N PRO A 31 1.66 -10.57 0.70
CA PRO A 31 0.84 -10.15 1.83
C PRO A 31 1.63 -9.27 2.80
N PHE A 32 0.98 -8.31 3.44
CA PHE A 32 1.61 -7.46 4.46
C PHE A 32 2.16 -8.27 5.64
N ASP A 33 1.45 -9.31 6.07
CA ASP A 33 1.93 -10.28 7.08
C ASP A 33 3.28 -10.93 6.70
N MET A 34 3.54 -11.12 5.40
CA MET A 34 4.80 -11.68 4.92
C MET A 34 5.91 -10.63 4.75
N MET A 35 5.56 -9.35 4.64
CA MET A 35 6.53 -8.23 4.59
C MET A 35 7.00 -7.80 5.99
N GLU A 36 6.65 -8.57 7.01
CA GLU A 36 6.94 -8.24 8.42
C GLU A 36 6.29 -6.91 8.85
N PHE A 37 5.18 -6.53 8.19
CA PHE A 37 4.41 -5.35 8.57
C PHE A 37 3.50 -5.66 9.75
N ASP A 38 3.90 -5.17 10.92
CA ASP A 38 3.04 -5.14 12.10
C ASP A 38 1.83 -4.22 11.92
N SER A 39 0.81 -4.44 12.76
CA SER A 39 -0.39 -3.59 12.80
C SER A 39 -0.07 -2.11 13.01
N LEU A 40 1.02 -1.77 13.73
CA LEU A 40 1.49 -0.40 13.88
C LEU A 40 2.02 0.18 12.57
N VAL A 41 2.78 -0.61 11.81
CA VAL A 41 3.32 -0.21 10.50
C VAL A 41 2.17 0.05 9.53
N LEU A 42 1.15 -0.82 9.50
CA LEU A 42 -0.05 -0.61 8.67
C LEU A 42 -0.78 0.69 9.01
N VAL A 43 -0.81 1.09 10.28
CA VAL A 43 -1.38 2.38 10.70
C VAL A 43 -0.55 3.54 10.15
N GLU A 44 0.77 3.49 10.26
CA GLU A 44 1.63 4.55 9.71
C GLU A 44 1.56 4.63 8.18
N VAL A 45 1.52 3.48 7.51
CA VAL A 45 1.27 3.39 6.06
C VAL A 45 -0.04 4.06 5.70
N ALA A 46 -1.13 3.74 6.40
CA ALA A 46 -2.44 4.32 6.13
C ALA A 46 -2.45 5.84 6.35
N VAL A 47 -1.80 6.31 7.42
CA VAL A 47 -1.61 7.75 7.71
C VAL A 47 -0.80 8.43 6.59
N GLU A 48 0.28 7.81 6.14
CA GLU A 48 1.15 8.37 5.13
C GLU A 48 0.50 8.39 3.74
N LEU A 49 -0.19 7.32 3.36
CA LEU A 49 -1.01 7.29 2.15
C LEU A 49 -2.10 8.36 2.22
N SER A 50 -2.77 8.49 3.37
CA SER A 50 -3.82 9.48 3.56
C SER A 50 -3.29 10.92 3.42
N ARG A 51 -2.12 11.19 4.00
CA ARG A 51 -1.42 12.47 3.86
C ARG A 51 -0.98 12.74 2.43
N ARG A 52 -0.38 11.75 1.77
CA ARG A 52 0.22 11.90 0.44
C ARG A 52 -0.82 12.05 -0.66
N PHE A 53 -1.93 11.33 -0.55
CA PHE A 53 -3.02 11.35 -1.52
C PHE A 53 -4.17 12.28 -1.12
N GLY A 54 -4.11 12.90 0.07
CA GLY A 54 -5.16 13.78 0.59
C GLY A 54 -6.52 13.08 0.74
N THR A 55 -6.52 11.76 0.91
CA THR A 55 -7.71 10.92 0.95
C THR A 55 -7.70 10.08 2.22
N GLU A 56 -8.81 10.04 2.95
CA GLU A 56 -8.87 9.23 4.16
C GLU A 56 -8.80 7.73 3.82
N VAL A 57 -7.66 7.13 4.17
CA VAL A 57 -7.40 5.70 4.07
C VAL A 57 -7.26 5.15 5.49
N PRO A 58 -8.28 4.45 6.03
CA PRO A 58 -8.19 3.81 7.32
C PRO A 58 -7.30 2.56 7.23
N HIS A 59 -6.51 2.33 8.28
CA HIS A 59 -5.64 1.15 8.40
C HIS A 59 -6.40 -0.18 8.29
N GLU A 60 -7.66 -0.21 8.73
CA GLU A 60 -8.56 -1.36 8.60
C GLU A 60 -8.75 -1.74 7.12
N GLU A 61 -8.97 -0.76 6.23
CA GLU A 61 -9.11 -1.03 4.79
C GLU A 61 -7.78 -1.41 4.13
N VAL A 62 -6.65 -0.87 4.60
CA VAL A 62 -5.31 -1.31 4.16
C VAL A 62 -5.08 -2.77 4.58
N GLN A 63 -5.47 -3.11 5.81
CA GLN A 63 -5.37 -4.47 6.32
C GLN A 63 -6.31 -5.44 5.58
N GLU A 64 -7.54 -5.03 5.30
CA GLU A 64 -8.49 -5.81 4.48
C GLU A 64 -8.00 -5.99 3.04
N ALA A 65 -7.32 -4.99 2.46
CA ALA A 65 -6.69 -5.10 1.16
C ALA A 65 -5.59 -6.17 1.13
N GLY A 66 -4.93 -6.43 2.26
CA GLY A 66 -4.01 -7.55 2.50
C GLY A 66 -2.65 -7.46 1.80
N ASN A 67 -2.54 -6.72 0.69
CA ASN A 67 -1.29 -6.47 -0.04
C ASN A 67 -1.33 -5.10 -0.76
N VAL A 68 -0.18 -4.69 -1.29
CA VAL A 68 0.01 -3.40 -1.97
C VAL A 68 -0.91 -3.24 -3.18
N THR A 69 -1.10 -4.31 -3.96
CA THR A 69 -2.00 -4.29 -5.11
C THR A 69 -3.44 -3.99 -4.70
N GLY A 70 -3.92 -4.64 -3.63
CA GLY A 70 -5.24 -4.38 -3.05
C GLY A 70 -5.35 -2.94 -2.54
N THR A 71 -4.30 -2.40 -1.93
CA THR A 71 -4.28 -0.99 -1.47
C THR A 71 -4.35 -0.03 -2.66
N VAL A 72 -3.68 -0.32 -3.77
CA VAL A 72 -3.80 0.45 -5.01
C VAL A 72 -5.23 0.40 -5.57
N GLU A 73 -5.87 -0.76 -5.56
CA GLU A 73 -7.27 -0.89 -6.00
C GLU A 73 -8.24 -0.15 -5.07
N LEU A 74 -7.99 -0.17 -3.76
CA LEU A 74 -8.71 0.62 -2.77
C LEU A 74 -8.58 2.13 -3.05
N LEU A 75 -7.36 2.60 -3.27
CA LEU A 75 -7.06 4.00 -3.60
C LEU A 75 -7.78 4.42 -4.88
N LYS A 76 -7.75 3.58 -5.93
CA LYS A 76 -8.49 3.83 -7.17
C LYS A 76 -10.00 3.86 -6.96
N SER A 77 -10.53 2.96 -6.14
CA SER A 77 -11.96 2.93 -5.79
C SER A 77 -12.40 4.18 -5.04
N LYS A 78 -11.49 4.80 -4.27
CA LYS A 78 -11.70 6.11 -3.62
C LYS A 78 -11.53 7.30 -4.55
N GLY A 79 -11.13 7.08 -5.82
CA GLY A 79 -10.90 8.15 -6.80
C GLY A 79 -9.50 8.76 -6.74
N VAL A 80 -8.56 8.12 -6.04
CA VAL A 80 -7.16 8.54 -6.02
C VAL A 80 -6.48 8.13 -7.33
N ALA A 81 -5.85 9.10 -7.99
CA ALA A 81 -5.01 8.84 -9.14
C ALA A 81 -3.64 8.34 -8.65
N VAL A 82 -3.51 7.01 -8.60
CA VAL A 82 -2.26 6.28 -8.42
C VAL A 82 -1.84 5.59 -9.70
#